data_AF-A0A1G8S874-F1
#
_entry.id   AF-A0A1G8S874-F1
#
_cell.length_a   1.000
_cell.length_b   1.000
_cell.length_c   1.000
_cell.angle_alpha   90.00
_cell.angle_beta   90.00
_cell.angle_gamma   90.00
#
_symmetry.space_group_name_H-M   'P 1'
#
loop_
_entity.id
_entity.type
_entity.pdbx_description
1 polymer ?
#
loop_
_entity_poly.entity_id
_entity_poly.type
_entity_poly.pdbx_seq_one_letter_code
_entity_poly.pdbx_strand_id
1 'polypeptide(L)'
;MDRLYPQHVPVYETDAEHERLWERCHDRGDPVIAVRAARRGFVVKYDLGHLDSKLTGQALRQLRQQTAAFRSYPTGDTDSFPHGADPLSQAERLGGEAGPVSGDLHAPTEAKARDLASRLSAVVFDGANRLPR
;
A
#
# COMPACT_ATOMS: atom_id res chain seq x y z
N MET A 1 -13.74 -2.93 -10.38
CA MET A 1 -12.71 -3.92 -9.98
C MET A 1 -12.58 -3.84 -8.47
N ASP A 2 -12.94 -4.89 -7.75
CA ASP A 2 -13.05 -4.82 -6.28
C ASP A 2 -11.76 -5.16 -5.54
N ARG A 3 -10.76 -5.78 -6.19
CA ARG A 3 -9.48 -6.15 -5.57
C ARG A 3 -8.46 -6.63 -6.61
N LEU A 4 -7.17 -6.31 -6.44
CA LEU A 4 -6.08 -6.96 -7.16
C LEU A 4 -5.75 -8.32 -6.53
N TYR A 5 -5.54 -9.34 -7.35
CA TYR A 5 -4.92 -10.58 -6.90
C TYR A 5 -3.43 -10.34 -6.58
N PRO A 6 -2.84 -10.99 -5.55
CA PRO A 6 -1.43 -10.77 -5.17
C PRO A 6 -0.44 -10.92 -6.34
N GLN A 7 -0.67 -11.90 -7.22
CA GLN A 7 0.16 -12.14 -8.41
C GLN A 7 0.04 -11.04 -9.48
N HIS A 8 -1.01 -10.22 -9.45
CA HIS A 8 -1.21 -9.10 -10.38
C HIS A 8 -0.74 -7.76 -9.80
N VAL A 9 -0.27 -7.73 -8.55
CA VAL A 9 0.31 -6.53 -7.96
C VAL A 9 1.63 -6.22 -8.68
N PRO A 10 1.83 -5.02 -9.24
CA PRO A 10 3.08 -4.68 -9.88
C PRO A 10 4.19 -4.54 -8.83
N VAL A 11 5.37 -5.09 -9.14
CA VAL A 11 6.61 -4.87 -8.38
C VAL A 11 7.56 -4.07 -9.26
N TYR A 12 8.24 -3.10 -8.66
CA TYR A 12 9.28 -2.33 -9.32
C TYR A 12 10.51 -2.20 -8.41
N GLU A 13 11.68 -2.04 -9.00
CA GLU A 13 12.94 -1.87 -8.26
C GLU A 13 13.52 -0.48 -8.50
N THR A 14 13.30 0.05 -9.69
CA THR A 14 13.87 1.31 -10.18
C THR A 14 12.83 2.42 -10.30
N ASP A 15 13.30 3.67 -10.29
CA ASP A 15 12.43 4.83 -10.45
C ASP A 15 11.82 4.89 -11.86
N ALA A 16 12.52 4.42 -12.90
CA ALA A 16 12.00 4.35 -14.25
C ALA A 16 10.85 3.34 -14.41
N GLU A 17 10.91 2.21 -13.71
CA GLU A 17 9.80 1.25 -13.65
C GLU A 17 8.61 1.81 -12.89
N HIS A 18 8.88 2.56 -11.81
CA HIS A 18 7.86 3.26 -11.05
C HIS A 18 7.13 4.30 -11.90
N GLU A 19 7.86 5.11 -12.66
CA GLU A 19 7.32 6.13 -13.56
C GLU A 19 6.41 5.50 -14.62
N ARG A 20 6.87 4.47 -15.33
CA ARG A 20 6.05 3.73 -16.30
C ARG A 20 4.80 3.12 -15.69
N LEU A 21 4.89 2.66 -14.43
CA LEU A 21 3.72 2.14 -13.74
C LEU A 21 2.72 3.25 -13.44
N TRP A 22 3.21 4.38 -12.92
CA TRP A 22 2.40 5.53 -12.61
C TRP A 22 1.70 6.08 -13.86
N GLU A 23 2.43 6.24 -14.97
CA GLU A 23 1.88 6.68 -16.26
C GLU A 23 0.75 5.77 -16.74
N ARG A 24 0.93 4.44 -16.68
CA ARG A 24 -0.12 3.49 -17.07
C ARG A 24 -1.37 3.60 -16.21
N CYS A 25 -1.22 3.84 -14.91
CA CYS A 25 -2.35 4.06 -14.00
C CYS A 25 -3.03 5.40 -14.30
N HIS A 26 -2.23 6.44 -14.53
CA HIS A 26 -2.69 7.77 -14.93
C HIS A 26 -3.53 7.74 -16.20
N ASP A 27 -3.03 7.11 -17.27
CA ASP A 27 -3.73 6.99 -18.54
C ASP A 27 -5.06 6.25 -18.44
N ARG A 28 -5.20 5.37 -17.43
CA ARG A 28 -6.42 4.59 -17.18
C ARG A 28 -7.36 5.25 -16.17
N GLY A 29 -6.92 6.30 -15.47
CA GLY A 29 -7.67 6.87 -14.35
C GLY A 29 -7.82 5.90 -13.17
N ASP A 30 -6.87 4.98 -13.01
CA ASP A 30 -6.89 3.95 -11.97
C ASP A 30 -5.97 4.35 -10.80
N PRO A 31 -6.37 4.12 -9.54
CA PRO A 31 -5.47 4.33 -8.41
C PRO A 31 -4.16 3.54 -8.55
N VAL A 32 -3.05 4.14 -8.12
CA VAL A 32 -1.77 3.43 -8.11
C VAL A 32 -1.70 2.58 -6.85
N ILE A 33 -1.39 1.30 -7.01
CA ILE A 33 -0.93 0.45 -5.91
C ILE A 33 0.15 -0.50 -6.41
N ALA A 34 1.27 -0.55 -5.69
CA ALA A 34 2.48 -1.21 -6.15
C ALA A 34 3.35 -1.66 -4.99
N VAL A 35 4.32 -2.51 -5.29
CA VAL A 35 5.36 -2.91 -4.35
C VAL A 35 6.72 -2.45 -4.89
N ARG A 36 7.43 -1.66 -4.09
CA ARG A 36 8.85 -1.38 -4.33
C ARG A 36 9.69 -2.47 -3.70
N ALA A 37 10.54 -3.13 -4.49
CA ALA A 37 11.63 -3.94 -3.95
C ALA A 37 12.78 -3.01 -3.55
N ALA A 38 13.12 -2.99 -2.27
CA ALA A 38 14.22 -2.20 -1.72
C ALA A 38 15.29 -3.14 -1.15
N ARG A 39 16.50 -2.61 -0.95
CA ARG A 39 17.64 -3.39 -0.43
C ARG A 39 17.38 -4.08 0.91
N ARG A 40 16.43 -3.59 1.71
CA ARG A 40 16.10 -4.11 3.06
C ARG A 40 14.66 -4.61 3.18
N GLY A 41 14.05 -5.04 2.07
CA GLY A 41 12.70 -5.59 2.04
C GLY A 41 11.79 -4.89 1.05
N PHE A 42 10.49 -4.95 1.29
CA PHE A 42 9.49 -4.52 0.32
C PHE A 42 8.64 -3.39 0.89
N VAL A 43 8.34 -2.39 0.06
CA VAL A 43 7.47 -1.26 0.43
C VAL A 43 6.24 -1.27 -0.45
N VAL A 44 5.08 -1.55 0.13
CA VAL A 44 3.79 -1.37 -0.53
C VAL A 44 3.48 0.12 -0.57
N LYS A 45 3.21 0.65 -1.75
CA LYS A 45 2.81 2.06 -1.95
C LYS A 45 1.43 2.12 -2.58
N TYR A 46 0.64 3.11 -2.18
CA TYR A 46 -0.54 3.55 -2.91
C TYR A 46 -0.47 5.05 -3.20
N ASP A 47 -1.08 5.49 -4.31
CA ASP A 47 -1.16 6.89 -4.71
C ASP A 47 -2.50 7.18 -5.42
N LEU A 48 -3.16 8.25 -4.98
CA LEU A 48 -4.38 8.82 -5.55
C LEU A 48 -4.18 10.24 -6.09
N GLY A 49 -2.96 10.78 -6.02
CA GLY A 49 -2.67 12.17 -6.31
C GLY A 49 -3.01 12.54 -7.75
N HIS A 50 -2.75 11.64 -8.70
CA HIS A 50 -3.08 11.84 -10.11
C HIS A 50 -4.58 11.82 -10.42
N LEU A 51 -5.40 11.31 -9.50
CA LEU A 51 -6.86 11.29 -9.60
C LEU A 51 -7.51 12.51 -8.94
N ASP A 52 -6.70 13.44 -8.44
CA ASP A 52 -7.13 14.57 -7.62
C ASP A 52 -8.13 14.13 -6.54
N SER A 53 -7.83 12.99 -5.92
CA SER A 53 -8.71 12.31 -4.97
C SER A 53 -7.96 11.95 -3.71
N LYS A 54 -8.72 11.81 -2.61
CA LYS A 54 -8.22 11.37 -1.32
C LYS A 54 -9.15 10.36 -0.70
N LEU A 55 -8.61 9.48 0.13
CA LEU A 55 -9.43 8.58 0.92
C LEU A 55 -10.26 9.32 1.96
N THR A 56 -11.48 8.83 2.18
CA THR A 56 -12.30 9.27 3.31
C THR A 56 -11.62 8.94 4.63
N GLY A 57 -11.96 9.68 5.70
CA GLY A 57 -11.45 9.35 7.03
C GLY A 57 -11.84 7.94 7.49
N GLN A 58 -12.99 7.42 7.04
CA GLN A 58 -13.40 6.04 7.30
C GLN A 58 -12.51 5.03 6.56
N ALA A 59 -12.27 5.23 5.27
CA ALA A 59 -11.40 4.38 4.47
C ALA A 59 -9.96 4.35 5.02
N LEU A 60 -9.45 5.51 5.46
CA LEU A 60 -8.13 5.59 6.10
C LEU A 60 -8.07 4.79 7.41
N ARG A 61 -9.11 4.87 8.25
CA ARG A 61 -9.21 4.03 9.47
C ARG A 61 -9.26 2.55 9.11
N GLN A 62 -10.00 2.17 8.07
CA GLN A 62 -10.08 0.79 7.60
C GLN A 62 -8.73 0.27 7.10
N LEU A 63 -7.97 1.07 6.32
CA LEU A 63 -6.61 0.71 5.90
C LEU A 63 -5.68 0.47 7.09
N ARG A 64 -5.74 1.34 8.10
CA ARG A 64 -4.95 1.21 9.33
C ARG A 64 -5.29 -0.07 10.09
N GLN A 65 -6.58 -0.39 10.22
CA GLN A 65 -7.05 -1.61 10.86
C GLN A 65 -6.62 -2.88 10.10
N GLN A 66 -6.76 -2.90 8.77
CA GLN A 66 -6.33 -4.04 7.95
C GLN A 66 -4.82 -4.28 8.04
N THR A 67 -4.04 -3.19 8.08
CA THR A 67 -2.58 -3.26 8.22
C THR A 67 -2.16 -3.79 9.59
N ALA A 68 -2.82 -3.33 10.66
CA ALA A 68 -2.60 -3.84 12.00
C ALA A 68 -2.92 -5.35 12.08
N ALA A 69 -4.08 -5.75 11.55
CA ALA A 69 -4.50 -7.16 11.53
C ALA A 69 -3.56 -8.07 10.73
N PHE A 70 -3.00 -7.58 9.61
CA PHE A 70 -2.03 -8.33 8.82
C PHE A 70 -0.75 -8.65 9.61
N ARG A 71 -0.30 -7.74 10.48
CA ARG A 71 0.86 -7.96 11.36
C ARG A 71 0.51 -8.83 12.58
N SER A 72 -0.73 -8.80 13.06
CA SER A 72 -1.23 -9.68 14.13
C SER A 72 -1.53 -11.11 13.68
N TYR A 73 -1.36 -11.43 12.39
CA TYR A 73 -1.43 -12.79 11.86
C TYR A 73 -0.02 -13.34 11.59
N PRO A 74 0.78 -13.69 12.61
CA PRO A 74 2.00 -14.44 12.41
C PRO A 74 1.66 -15.93 12.42
N THR A 75 1.56 -16.56 11.25
CA THR A 75 2.01 -17.95 11.18
C THR A 75 3.51 -17.94 11.51
N GLY A 76 3.89 -18.77 12.49
CA GLY A 76 5.12 -18.65 13.26
C GLY A 76 6.44 -18.75 12.49
N ASP A 77 7.51 -18.72 13.30
CA ASP A 77 8.92 -18.87 12.94
C ASP A 77 9.59 -17.68 12.24
N THR A 78 10.34 -16.86 12.97
CA THR A 78 11.77 -17.10 13.28
C THR A 78 12.38 -15.83 13.88
N ASP A 79 13.23 -16.05 14.87
CA ASP A 79 14.19 -15.09 15.41
C ASP A 79 14.86 -14.24 14.33
N SER A 80 15.10 -12.97 14.65
CA SER A 80 15.93 -11.97 13.94
C SER A 80 15.19 -10.94 13.08
N PHE A 81 14.69 -9.86 13.70
CA PHE A 81 14.76 -8.52 13.11
C PHE A 81 14.93 -7.46 14.23
N PRO A 82 15.80 -6.45 14.06
CA PRO A 82 15.98 -5.41 15.05
C PRO A 82 14.77 -4.46 15.03
N HIS A 83 14.21 -4.18 16.22
CA HIS A 83 13.37 -3.03 16.57
C HIS A 83 12.71 -2.31 15.38
N GLY A 84 11.75 -2.98 14.75
CA GLY A 84 10.92 -2.39 13.71
C GLY A 84 9.83 -1.58 14.39
N ALA A 85 9.79 -0.27 14.11
CA ALA A 85 8.83 0.72 14.59
C ALA A 85 7.44 0.12 14.90
N ASP A 86 6.88 0.49 16.06
CA ASP A 86 5.63 -0.04 16.58
C ASP A 86 4.52 -0.06 15.50
N PRO A 87 3.60 -1.05 15.55
CA PRO A 87 2.49 -1.16 14.59
C PRO A 87 1.69 0.14 14.42
N LEU A 88 1.62 0.94 15.48
CA LEU A 88 1.04 2.29 15.50
C LEU A 88 1.86 3.25 14.63
N SER A 89 3.18 3.32 14.76
CA SER A 89 4.04 4.20 13.96
C SER A 89 4.05 3.88 12.47
N GLN A 90 3.87 2.62 12.08
CA GLN A 90 3.71 2.23 10.66
C GLN A 90 2.29 2.48 10.15
N ALA A 91 1.26 2.36 11.02
CA ALA A 91 -0.09 2.79 10.70
C ALA A 91 -0.23 4.33 10.64
N GLU A 92 0.64 5.07 11.32
CA GLU A 92 0.79 6.51 11.18
C GLU A 92 1.48 6.89 9.85
N ARG A 93 2.33 6.00 9.30
CA ARG A 93 2.87 6.15 7.92
C ARG A 93 1.86 5.85 6.81
N LEU A 94 0.72 5.21 7.12
CA LEU A 94 -0.44 5.25 6.22
C LEU A 94 -0.98 6.68 6.20
N GLY A 95 -0.47 7.41 5.21
CA GLY A 95 -0.65 8.83 5.04
C GLY A 95 0.34 9.67 5.83
N GLY A 96 1.62 9.62 5.45
CA GLY A 96 2.68 10.54 5.92
C GLY A 96 2.35 12.03 5.66
N GLU A 97 3.29 12.86 5.20
CA GLU A 97 2.96 14.28 4.88
C GLU A 97 1.81 14.42 3.86
N ALA A 98 1.57 13.41 3.03
CA ALA A 98 0.49 13.37 2.04
C ALA A 98 -0.84 12.77 2.54
N GLY A 99 -0.90 12.21 3.76
CA GLY A 99 -2.15 11.77 4.38
C GLY A 99 -3.01 10.82 3.51
N PRO A 100 -4.33 11.06 3.36
CA PRO A 100 -5.26 10.19 2.64
C PRO A 100 -5.01 10.03 1.13
N VAL A 101 -3.98 10.68 0.58
CA VAL A 101 -3.64 10.66 -0.86
C VAL A 101 -2.63 9.56 -1.20
N SER A 102 -1.64 9.32 -0.34
CA SER A 102 -0.59 8.32 -0.60
C SER A 102 -0.02 7.74 0.69
N GLY A 103 0.48 6.51 0.67
CA GLY A 103 1.11 5.90 1.84
C GLY A 103 2.04 4.73 1.53
N ASP A 104 2.95 4.49 2.48
CA ASP A 104 4.05 3.53 2.36
C ASP A 104 4.01 2.51 3.51
N LEU A 105 4.11 1.22 3.19
CA LEU A 105 4.02 0.12 4.14
C LEU A 105 5.10 -0.94 3.94
N HIS A 106 5.85 -1.23 5.00
CA HIS A 106 6.96 -2.19 4.94
C HIS A 106 6.51 -3.63 5.19
N ALA A 107 6.96 -4.54 4.32
CA ALA A 107 6.81 -5.98 4.43
C ALA A 107 8.16 -6.70 4.29
N PRO A 108 8.36 -7.84 4.98
CA PRO A 108 9.65 -8.52 5.00
C PRO A 108 9.92 -9.36 3.74
N THR A 109 8.87 -9.77 3.01
CA THR A 109 8.99 -10.59 1.79
C THR A 109 8.06 -10.07 0.70
N GLU A 110 8.40 -10.35 -0.56
CA GLU A 110 7.57 -9.96 -1.71
C GLU A 110 6.16 -10.54 -1.61
N ALA A 111 6.05 -11.82 -1.24
CA ALA A 111 4.77 -12.51 -1.08
C ALA A 111 3.89 -11.81 -0.03
N LYS A 112 4.46 -11.43 1.12
CA LYS A 112 3.74 -10.68 2.15
C LYS A 112 3.39 -9.26 1.68
N ALA A 113 4.27 -8.62 0.92
CA ALA A 113 4.00 -7.29 0.33
C ALA A 113 2.85 -7.33 -0.67
N ARG A 114 2.83 -8.33 -1.55
CA ARG A 114 1.77 -8.54 -2.55
C ARG A 114 0.44 -8.91 -1.91
N ASP A 115 0.43 -9.74 -0.86
CA ASP A 115 -0.81 -10.03 -0.13
C ASP A 115 -1.35 -8.77 0.57
N LEU A 116 -0.46 -7.99 1.20
CA LEU A 116 -0.84 -6.73 1.80
C LEU A 116 -1.40 -5.76 0.74
N ALA A 117 -0.68 -5.53 -0.36
CA ALA A 117 -1.13 -4.69 -1.46
C ALA A 117 -2.48 -5.16 -2.03
N SER A 118 -2.67 -6.47 -2.20
CA SER A 118 -3.94 -7.05 -2.61
C SER A 118 -5.07 -6.66 -1.66
N ARG A 119 -4.87 -6.72 -0.35
CA ARG A 119 -5.90 -6.32 0.63
C ARG A 119 -6.20 -4.82 0.56
N LEU A 120 -5.17 -3.98 0.51
CA LEU A 120 -5.34 -2.52 0.46
C LEU A 120 -6.02 -2.07 -0.83
N SER A 121 -5.78 -2.78 -1.95
CA SER A 121 -6.42 -2.46 -3.25
C SER A 121 -7.94 -2.46 -3.16
N ALA A 122 -8.54 -3.32 -2.33
CA ALA A 122 -9.99 -3.34 -2.14
C ALA A 122 -10.54 -2.05 -1.51
N VAL A 123 -9.75 -1.39 -0.66
CA VAL A 123 -10.16 -0.11 -0.06
C VAL A 123 -9.85 1.04 -1.01
N VAL A 124 -8.68 1.02 -1.65
CA VAL A 124 -8.18 2.10 -2.50
C VAL A 124 -8.95 2.20 -3.83
N PHE A 125 -9.35 1.07 -4.41
CA PHE A 125 -10.04 1.05 -5.71
C PHE A 125 -11.52 1.37 -5.60
N ASP A 126 -12.11 1.16 -4.43
CA ASP A 126 -13.51 1.51 -4.18
C ASP A 126 -13.72 3.04 -4.27
N GLY A 127 -14.56 3.45 -5.22
CA GLY A 127 -14.91 4.85 -5.44
C GLY A 127 -15.66 5.47 -4.26
N ALA A 128 -16.43 4.69 -3.50
CA ALA A 128 -17.15 5.17 -2.32
C ALA A 128 -16.20 5.56 -1.16
N ASN A 129 -14.97 5.03 -1.20
CA ASN A 129 -13.92 5.34 -0.23
C ASN A 129 -13.11 6.58 -0.61
N ARG A 130 -13.39 7.23 -1.74
CA ARG A 130 -12.66 8.37 -2.28
C ARG A 130 -13.54 9.62 -2.32
N LEU A 131 -12.93 10.76 -2.02
CA LEU A 131 -13.51 12.09 -2.17
C LEU A 131 -12.59 12.91 -3.07
N PRO A 132 -13.13 13.87 -3.84
CA PRO A 132 -12.32 14.85 -4.54
C PRO A 132 -11.43 15.60 -3.53
N ARG A 133 -10.20 15.87 -3.95
CA ARG A 133 -9.15 16.43 -3.08
C ARG A 133 -9.41 17.89 -2.77
#